data_AF-A0A8J3EQV9-F1
#
_entry.id   AF-A0A8J3EQV9-F1
#
_cell.length_a   1.000
_cell.length_b   1.000
_cell.length_c   1.000
_cell.angle_alpha   90.00
_cell.angle_beta   90.00
_cell.angle_gamma   90.00
#
_symmetry.space_group_name_H-M   'P 1'
#
loop_
_entity.id
_entity.type
_entity.pdbx_description
1 polymer ?
#
loop_
_entity_poly.entity_id
_entity_poly.type
_entity_poly.pdbx_seq_one_letter_code
_entity_poly.pdbx_strand_id
1 'polypeptide(L)'
;MSDLSASQGSSRDDSVQMPIVIYVLYLVGFFTIITPVVGLILAYVSKSRPTTWLDSHYDNAIHVFWKGILYMILSVVIICLSIPFFVQEQILPGVLVALIGALASLGQLVWYIVRCVKGIMIASDRRAYPDPESWGF
;
A
#
# COMPACT_ATOMS: atom_id res chain seq x y z
N MET A 1 11.23 -49.33 1.85
CA MET A 1 10.02 -49.03 1.05
C MET A 1 9.23 -47.85 1.62
N SER A 2 9.29 -47.62 2.94
CA SER A 2 8.74 -46.43 3.66
C SER A 2 9.40 -45.10 3.30
N ASP A 3 10.69 -45.10 2.99
CA ASP A 3 11.46 -43.85 2.87
C ASP A 3 11.28 -43.20 1.48
N LEU A 4 10.95 -44.01 0.47
CA LEU A 4 10.61 -43.54 -0.89
C LEU A 4 9.22 -42.88 -0.93
N SER A 5 8.26 -43.35 -0.11
CA SER A 5 6.95 -42.70 0.01
C SER A 5 7.01 -41.36 0.74
N ALA A 6 7.91 -41.21 1.72
CA ALA A 6 8.10 -39.94 2.43
C ALA A 6 8.79 -38.88 1.54
N SER A 7 9.78 -39.28 0.73
CA SER A 7 10.45 -38.42 -0.26
C SER A 7 9.54 -38.00 -1.42
N GLN A 8 8.66 -38.89 -1.89
CA GLN A 8 7.67 -38.56 -2.93
C GLN A 8 6.53 -37.67 -2.42
N GLY A 9 6.22 -37.71 -1.12
CA GLY A 9 5.18 -36.87 -0.51
C GLY A 9 5.51 -35.38 -0.50
N SER A 10 6.73 -34.99 -0.10
CA SER A 10 7.16 -33.59 -0.08
C SER A 10 7.32 -33.02 -1.50
N SER A 11 8.00 -33.75 -2.38
CA SER A 11 8.28 -33.31 -3.76
C SER A 11 7.03 -33.12 -4.64
N ARG A 12 5.96 -33.89 -4.37
CA ARG A 12 4.69 -33.76 -5.10
C ARG A 12 3.87 -32.57 -4.62
N ASP A 13 3.88 -32.27 -3.32
CA ASP A 13 3.15 -31.14 -2.74
C ASP A 13 3.81 -29.81 -3.16
N ASP A 14 5.14 -29.73 -3.12
CA ASP A 14 5.92 -28.55 -3.56
C ASP A 14 5.65 -28.19 -5.05
N SER A 15 5.43 -29.21 -5.89
CA SER A 15 5.23 -29.03 -7.34
C SER A 15 3.90 -28.35 -7.73
N VAL A 16 2.84 -28.49 -6.91
CA VAL A 16 1.53 -27.84 -7.13
C VAL A 16 1.33 -26.61 -6.23
N GLN A 17 1.98 -26.58 -5.06
CA GLN A 17 1.93 -25.43 -4.17
C GLN A 17 2.58 -24.19 -4.78
N MET A 18 3.72 -24.33 -5.48
CA MET A 18 4.42 -23.18 -6.05
C MET A 18 3.58 -22.41 -7.08
N PRO A 19 2.91 -23.04 -8.08
CA PRO A 19 1.94 -22.36 -8.94
C PRO A 19 0.76 -21.73 -8.19
N ILE A 20 0.22 -22.40 -7.17
CA ILE A 20 -0.91 -21.87 -6.37
C ILE A 20 -0.50 -20.59 -5.63
N VAL A 21 0.68 -20.59 -4.99
CA VAL A 21 1.23 -19.41 -4.32
C VAL A 21 1.39 -18.25 -5.32
N ILE A 22 1.90 -18.52 -6.53
CA ILE A 22 2.02 -17.51 -7.59
C ILE A 22 0.65 -16.93 -7.95
N TYR A 23 -0.38 -17.76 -8.15
CA TYR A 23 -1.73 -17.28 -8.47
C TYR A 23 -2.36 -16.47 -7.33
N VAL A 24 -2.17 -16.89 -6.08
CA VAL A 24 -2.63 -16.12 -4.91
C VAL A 24 -1.91 -14.78 -4.84
N LEU A 25 -0.59 -14.74 -5.05
CA LEU A 25 0.18 -13.50 -5.08
C LEU A 25 -0.28 -12.56 -6.21
N TYR A 26 -0.59 -13.10 -7.39
CA TYR A 26 -1.14 -12.31 -8.50
C TYR A 26 -2.50 -11.73 -8.16
N LEU A 27 -3.39 -12.50 -7.52
CA LEU A 27 -4.70 -12.00 -7.09
C LEU A 27 -4.57 -10.90 -6.03
N VAL A 28 -3.76 -11.13 -5.00
CA VAL A 28 -3.52 -10.14 -3.93
C VAL A 28 -2.91 -8.86 -4.49
N GLY A 29 -1.88 -8.98 -5.34
CA GLY A 29 -1.24 -7.85 -6.02
C GLY A 29 -2.21 -7.05 -6.89
N PHE A 30 -3.08 -7.74 -7.62
CA PHE A 30 -4.12 -7.12 -8.46
C PHE A 30 -5.09 -6.25 -7.64
N PHE A 31 -5.62 -6.78 -6.53
CA PHE A 31 -6.55 -6.01 -5.69
C PHE A 31 -5.86 -4.84 -4.97
N THR A 32 -4.60 -4.99 -4.57
CA THR A 32 -3.89 -3.96 -3.79
C THR A 32 -3.75 -2.64 -4.56
N ILE A 33 -3.64 -2.68 -5.88
CA ILE A 33 -3.50 -1.48 -6.73
C ILE A 33 -4.85 -0.96 -7.24
N ILE A 34 -5.79 -1.85 -7.60
CA ILE A 34 -7.04 -1.45 -8.24
C ILE A 34 -8.09 -0.99 -7.22
N THR A 35 -8.12 -1.58 -6.02
CA THR A 35 -9.11 -1.24 -4.99
C THR A 35 -9.08 0.24 -4.58
N PRO A 36 -7.92 0.88 -4.34
CA PRO A 36 -7.86 2.32 -4.09
C PRO A 36 -8.40 3.19 -5.23
N VAL A 37 -8.22 2.76 -6.48
CA VAL A 37 -8.70 3.48 -7.68
C VAL A 37 -10.22 3.47 -7.75
N VAL A 38 -10.85 2.32 -7.47
CA VAL A 38 -12.32 2.23 -7.39
C VAL A 38 -12.86 3.16 -6.30
N GLY A 39 -12.22 3.19 -5.13
CA GLY A 39 -12.56 4.13 -4.05
C GLY A 39 -12.47 5.59 -4.47
N LEU A 40 -11.44 5.98 -5.23
CA LEU A 40 -11.29 7.33 -5.78
C LEU A 40 -12.42 7.70 -6.74
N ILE A 41 -12.76 6.80 -7.67
CA ILE A 41 -13.86 7.01 -8.61
C ILE A 41 -15.17 7.24 -7.85
N LEU A 42 -15.46 6.39 -6.85
CA LEU A 42 -16.64 6.54 -6.01
C LEU A 42 -16.64 7.85 -5.24
N ALA A 43 -15.49 8.34 -4.77
CA ALA A 43 -15.38 9.63 -4.10
C ALA A 43 -15.72 10.79 -5.04
N TYR A 44 -15.15 10.84 -6.25
CA TYR A 44 -15.47 11.90 -7.23
C TYR A 44 -16.94 11.87 -7.68
N VAL A 45 -17.49 10.67 -7.94
CA VAL A 45 -18.90 10.53 -8.36
C VAL A 45 -19.83 10.95 -7.22
N SER A 46 -19.55 10.52 -5.98
CA SER A 46 -20.44 10.77 -4.83
C SER A 46 -20.36 12.21 -4.32
N LYS A 47 -19.25 12.91 -4.53
CA LYS A 47 -19.07 14.34 -4.23
C LYS A 47 -20.06 15.25 -4.95
N SER A 48 -20.67 14.80 -6.05
CA SER A 48 -21.68 15.59 -6.79
C SER A 48 -23.04 15.74 -6.07
N ARG A 49 -23.25 15.07 -4.94
CA ARG A 49 -24.51 15.12 -4.18
C ARG A 49 -24.43 16.20 -3.08
N PRO A 50 -25.45 17.07 -2.92
CA PRO A 50 -25.42 18.18 -1.98
C PRO A 50 -25.65 17.69 -0.53
N THR A 51 -24.60 17.22 0.13
CA THR A 51 -24.61 16.89 1.56
C THR A 51 -23.39 17.50 2.24
N THR A 52 -23.63 18.57 2.99
CA THR A 52 -22.58 19.52 3.45
C THR A 52 -21.46 18.92 4.31
N TRP A 53 -21.70 17.83 5.04
CA TRP A 53 -20.67 17.21 5.89
C TRP A 53 -19.89 16.08 5.18
N LEU A 54 -20.46 15.43 4.17
CA LEU A 54 -19.83 14.32 3.44
C LEU A 54 -18.78 14.81 2.43
N ASP A 55 -18.94 16.02 1.90
CA ASP A 55 -18.01 16.60 0.91
C ASP A 55 -16.56 16.61 1.41
N SER A 56 -16.37 17.01 2.68
CA SER A 56 -15.07 17.02 3.35
C SER A 56 -14.43 15.63 3.50
N HIS A 57 -15.23 14.57 3.59
CA HIS A 57 -14.73 13.19 3.64
C HIS A 57 -14.26 12.72 2.26
N TYR A 58 -15.01 13.07 1.20
CA TYR A 58 -14.58 12.79 -0.17
C TYR A 58 -13.29 13.55 -0.51
N ASP A 59 -13.14 14.79 -0.06
CA ASP A 59 -11.91 15.57 -0.23
C ASP A 59 -10.73 14.92 0.49
N ASN A 60 -10.92 14.48 1.74
CA ASN A 60 -9.87 13.73 2.44
C ASN A 60 -9.51 12.45 1.70
N ALA A 61 -10.49 11.66 1.22
CA ALA A 61 -10.24 10.43 0.48
C ALA A 61 -9.44 10.68 -0.82
N ILE A 62 -9.83 11.71 -1.58
CA ILE A 62 -9.13 12.12 -2.81
C ILE A 62 -7.69 12.56 -2.49
N HIS A 63 -7.48 13.40 -1.48
CA HIS A 63 -6.16 13.87 -1.11
C HIS A 63 -5.26 12.75 -0.57
N VAL A 64 -5.81 11.84 0.23
CA VAL A 64 -5.08 10.67 0.74
C VAL A 64 -4.66 9.75 -0.40
N PHE A 65 -5.49 9.57 -1.43
CA PHE A 65 -5.11 8.82 -2.63
C PHE A 65 -3.93 9.49 -3.36
N TRP A 66 -4.02 10.79 -3.67
CA TRP A 66 -2.96 11.49 -4.41
C TRP A 66 -1.65 11.60 -3.63
N LYS A 67 -1.71 11.90 -2.34
CA LYS A 67 -0.55 11.85 -1.44
C LYS A 67 0.00 10.43 -1.36
N GLY A 68 -0.88 9.44 -1.29
CA GLY A 68 -0.56 8.01 -1.35
C GLY A 68 0.33 7.65 -2.55
N ILE A 69 -0.08 8.06 -3.75
CA ILE A 69 0.69 7.89 -4.98
C ILE A 69 2.03 8.62 -4.90
N LEU A 70 2.05 9.88 -4.45
CA LEU A 70 3.27 10.67 -4.36
C LEU A 70 4.32 9.99 -3.46
N TYR A 71 3.92 9.52 -2.29
CA TYR A 71 4.82 8.81 -1.37
C TYR A 71 5.23 7.42 -1.89
N MET A 72 4.36 6.73 -2.63
CA MET A 72 4.72 5.47 -3.30
C MET A 72 5.84 5.70 -4.33
N ILE A 73 5.67 6.72 -5.19
CA ILE A 73 6.69 7.12 -6.17
C ILE A 73 7.98 7.50 -5.46
N LEU A 74 7.90 8.32 -4.40
CA LEU A 74 9.06 8.74 -3.62
C LEU A 74 9.82 7.53 -3.04
N SER A 75 9.10 6.55 -2.50
CA SER A 75 9.69 5.33 -1.93
C SER A 75 10.40 4.49 -2.99
N VAL A 76 9.77 4.31 -4.17
CA VAL A 76 10.38 3.62 -5.31
C VAL A 76 11.64 4.35 -5.80
N VAL A 77 11.60 5.69 -5.87
CA VAL A 77 12.77 6.49 -6.27
C VAL A 77 13.92 6.30 -5.28
N ILE A 78 13.67 6.35 -3.98
CA ILE A 78 14.72 6.14 -2.96
C ILE A 78 15.32 4.74 -3.09
N ILE A 79 14.49 3.71 -3.31
CA ILE A 79 14.97 2.34 -3.51
C ILE A 79 15.77 2.24 -4.82
N CYS A 80 15.31 2.82 -5.92
CA CYS A 80 16.04 2.86 -7.19
C CYS A 80 17.39 3.58 -7.04
N LEU A 81 17.46 4.65 -6.26
CA LEU A 81 18.70 5.35 -5.95
C LEU A 81 19.68 4.50 -5.12
N SER A 82 19.20 3.47 -4.41
CA SER A 82 20.08 2.53 -3.71
C SER A 82 20.78 1.55 -4.67
N ILE A 83 20.21 1.28 -5.85
CA ILE A 83 20.70 0.25 -6.80
C ILE A 83 22.16 0.49 -7.25
N PRO A 84 22.58 1.70 -7.65
CA PRO A 84 23.96 1.94 -8.09
C PRO A 84 25.01 1.63 -7.02
N PHE A 85 24.69 1.84 -5.74
CA PHE A 85 25.60 1.54 -4.63
C PHE A 85 25.86 0.03 -4.51
N PHE A 86 24.83 -0.80 -4.72
CA PHE A 86 24.99 -2.25 -4.74
C PHE A 86 25.76 -2.74 -5.98
N VAL A 87 25.58 -2.11 -7.14
CA VAL A 87 26.34 -2.44 -8.36
C VAL A 87 27.82 -2.15 -8.23
N GLN A 88 28.19 -1.12 -7.47
CA GLN A 88 29.58 -0.70 -7.25
C GLN A 88 30.25 -1.42 -6.06
N GLU A 89 29.65 -2.50 -5.55
CA GLU A 89 30.11 -3.25 -4.36
C GLU A 89 30.19 -2.38 -3.08
N GLN A 90 29.50 -1.23 -3.05
CA GLN A 90 29.43 -0.33 -1.89
C GLN A 90 28.24 -0.69 -0.99
N ILE A 91 28.42 -1.72 -0.17
CA ILE A 91 27.35 -2.29 0.66
C ILE A 91 26.84 -1.29 1.70
N LEU A 92 27.74 -0.61 2.44
CA LEU A 92 27.34 0.22 3.58
C LEU A 92 26.44 1.41 3.19
N PRO A 93 26.79 2.24 2.17
CA PRO A 93 25.91 3.33 1.73
C PRO A 93 24.60 2.83 1.11
N GLY A 94 24.64 1.75 0.32
CA GLY A 94 23.46 1.16 -0.30
C GLY A 94 22.43 0.70 0.74
N VAL A 95 22.89 0.03 1.80
CA VAL A 95 22.04 -0.41 2.91
C VAL A 95 21.45 0.79 3.67
N LEU A 96 22.21 1.86 3.92
CA LEU A 96 21.69 3.05 4.60
C LEU A 96 20.56 3.72 3.80
N VAL A 97 20.74 3.91 2.48
CA VAL A 97 19.71 4.49 1.61
C VAL A 97 18.48 3.59 1.54
N ALA A 98 18.67 2.27 1.39
CA ALA A 98 17.57 1.31 1.38
C ALA A 98 16.79 1.30 2.72
N LEU A 99 17.47 1.39 3.86
CA LEU A 99 16.85 1.51 5.18
C LEU A 99 16.03 2.79 5.31
N ILE A 100 16.54 3.93 4.82
CA ILE A 100 15.78 5.18 4.80
C ILE A 100 14.51 5.03 3.96
N GLY A 101 14.61 4.43 2.77
CA GLY A 101 13.45 4.16 1.92
C GLY A 101 12.43 3.22 2.58
N ALA A 102 12.91 2.17 3.26
CA ALA A 102 12.06 1.24 4.00
C ALA A 102 11.35 1.92 5.17
N LEU A 103 12.05 2.71 5.98
CA LEU A 103 11.46 3.47 7.08
C LEU A 103 10.47 4.52 6.58
N ALA A 104 10.77 5.21 5.47
CA ALA A 104 9.83 6.13 4.83
C ALA A 104 8.55 5.41 4.36
N SER A 105 8.69 4.20 3.79
CA SER A 105 7.56 3.36 3.37
C SER A 105 6.69 2.94 4.55
N LEU A 106 7.30 2.60 5.70
CA LEU A 106 6.57 2.29 6.93
C LEU A 106 5.85 3.51 7.51
N GLY A 107 6.52 4.66 7.58
CA GLY A 107 5.91 5.91 8.01
C GLY A 107 4.71 6.28 7.13
N GLN A 108 4.85 6.07 5.81
CA GLN A 108 3.79 6.27 4.85
C GLN A 108 2.60 5.33 5.07
N LEU A 109 2.86 4.04 5.33
CA LEU A 109 1.81 3.07 5.63
C LEU A 109 1.03 3.47 6.88
N VAL A 110 1.73 3.86 7.95
CA VAL A 110 1.11 4.32 9.20
C VAL A 110 0.28 5.58 8.95
N TRP A 111 0.82 6.57 8.23
CA TRP A 111 0.11 7.79 7.88
C TRP A 111 -1.18 7.49 7.10
N TYR A 112 -1.09 6.64 6.07
CA TYR A 112 -2.24 6.26 5.25
C TYR A 112 -3.33 5.59 6.09
N ILE A 113 -2.97 4.61 6.92
CA ILE A 113 -3.91 3.93 7.82
C ILE A 113 -4.58 4.91 8.78
N VAL A 114 -3.81 5.79 9.43
CA VAL A 114 -4.35 6.76 10.39
C VAL A 114 -5.36 7.70 9.72
N ARG A 115 -5.07 8.18 8.50
CA ARG A 115 -6.01 9.05 7.76
C ARG A 115 -7.29 8.33 7.36
N CYS A 116 -7.22 7.05 6.97
CA CYS A 116 -8.39 6.24 6.71
C CYS A 116 -9.23 6.02 7.98
N VAL A 117 -8.59 5.66 9.10
CA VAL A 117 -9.26 5.43 10.39
C VAL A 117 -9.92 6.71 10.90
N LYS A 118 -9.23 7.86 10.87
CA LYS A 118 -9.81 9.15 11.25
C LYS A 118 -10.99 9.53 10.35
N GLY A 119 -10.89 9.29 9.05
CA GLY A 119 -12.01 9.48 8.12
C GLY A 119 -13.24 8.66 8.54
N ILE A 120 -13.05 7.37 8.83
CA ILE A 120 -14.14 6.48 9.29
C ILE A 120 -14.72 6.94 10.63
N MET A 121 -13.88 7.26 11.62
CA MET A 121 -14.33 7.70 12.95
C MET A 121 -15.16 8.98 12.87
N ILE A 122 -14.66 10.00 12.16
CA ILE A 122 -15.35 11.29 12.03
C ILE A 122 -16.65 11.12 11.22
N ALA A 123 -16.65 10.25 10.21
CA ALA A 123 -17.87 9.93 9.46
C ALA A 123 -18.92 9.21 10.33
N SER A 124 -18.48 8.31 11.22
CA SER A 124 -19.35 7.62 12.19
C SER A 124 -20.01 8.62 13.16
N ASP A 125 -19.28 9.66 13.55
CA ASP A 125 -19.81 10.75 14.39
C ASP A 125 -20.72 11.73 13.63
N ARG A 126 -20.93 11.53 12.32
CA ARG A 126 -21.70 12.40 11.42
C ARG A 126 -21.20 13.85 11.44
N ARG A 127 -19.89 14.04 11.58
CA ARG A 127 -19.24 15.36 11.56
C ARG A 127 -18.48 15.57 10.26
N ALA A 128 -18.28 16.83 9.89
CA ALA A 128 -17.40 17.18 8.77
C ALA A 128 -15.93 16.92 9.15
N TYR A 129 -15.14 16.48 8.18
CA TYR A 129 -13.70 16.34 8.32
C TYR A 129 -13.06 17.74 8.44
N PRO A 130 -12.34 18.05 9.53
CA PRO A 130 -11.93 19.41 9.84
C PRO A 130 -10.81 19.96 8.94
N ASP A 131 -9.88 19.13 8.48
CA ASP A 131 -8.80 19.56 7.58
C ASP A 131 -8.40 18.46 6.57
N PRO A 132 -9.12 18.34 5.45
CA PRO A 132 -8.85 17.32 4.43
C PRO A 132 -7.53 17.54 3.67
N GLU A 133 -6.96 18.75 3.73
CA GLU A 133 -5.73 19.11 3.00
C GLU A 133 -4.45 18.91 3.82
N SER A 134 -4.56 18.78 5.14
CA SER A 134 -3.43 18.51 6.02
C SER A 134 -2.51 17.37 5.57
N TRP A 135 -1.21 17.63 5.66
CA TRP A 135 -0.14 16.66 5.37
C TRP A 135 0.24 15.82 6.60
N GLY A 136 -0.22 16.21 7.79
CA GLY A 136 -0.03 15.45 9.03
C GLY A 136 -1.00 14.28 9.17
N PHE A 137 -1.03 13.71 10.38
CA PHE A 137 -1.92 12.61 10.73
C PHE A 137 -3.38 13.03 10.81
#